data_AF-A0A328C7T8-F1
#
_entry.id   AF-A0A328C7T8-F1
#
_cell.length_a   1.000
_cell.length_b   1.000
_cell.length_c   1.000
_cell.angle_alpha   90.00
_cell.angle_beta   90.00
_cell.angle_gamma   90.00
#
_symmetry.space_group_name_H-M   'P 1'
#
loop_
_entity.id
_entity.type
_entity.pdbx_description
1 polymer ?
#
loop_
_entity_poly.entity_id
_entity_poly.type
_entity_poly.pdbx_seq_one_letter_code
_entity_poly.pdbx_strand_id
1 'polypeptide(L)'
;MSRKLILLLTLTLILSALHLGCGDAEGPTADPDPTPDSDPTPDEPTTTELLAEAFTNVQLTYFADTTYLCECYPEDMEAESTAACLEENTPPDADELYGCFLDQLTDHPEGDQAVHDFLVQVDELFDRHDACVSAIDTSSCSRDILASIQSCGTTAGEELNALNDTAPEAVLTYMDDTGEMLFASSCRNLFSN
;
A
#
# COMPACT_ATOMS: atom_id res chain seq x y z
N MET A 1 -6.29 59.85 5.55
CA MET A 1 -6.37 58.42 5.16
C MET A 1 -4.97 57.95 4.85
N SER A 2 -4.34 57.20 5.75
CA SER A 2 -2.98 56.68 5.54
C SER A 2 -3.04 55.16 5.54
N ARG A 3 -3.20 54.57 4.35
CA ARG A 3 -2.97 53.14 4.12
C ARG A 3 -1.46 52.94 3.98
N LYS A 4 -0.86 52.26 4.96
CA LYS A 4 0.51 51.77 4.93
C LYS A 4 0.62 50.71 3.83
N LEU A 5 1.17 51.11 2.70
CA LEU A 5 1.64 50.22 1.64
C LEU A 5 3.17 50.18 1.75
N ILE A 6 3.69 48.94 1.80
CA ILE A 6 5.02 48.52 1.33
C ILE A 6 6.19 49.03 2.17
N LEU A 7 6.89 48.09 2.83
CA LEU A 7 8.27 48.13 3.38
C LEU A 7 8.34 46.97 4.41
N LEU A 8 9.17 45.92 4.35
CA LEU A 8 10.58 45.88 3.97
C LEU A 8 11.07 44.43 3.69
N LEU A 9 11.87 44.34 2.61
CA LEU A 9 13.19 43.72 2.53
C LEU A 9 13.38 42.21 2.79
N THR A 10 13.61 41.50 1.68
CA THR A 10 14.87 40.79 1.38
C THR A 10 15.80 40.44 2.54
N LEU A 11 15.97 39.14 2.79
CA LEU A 11 17.23 38.61 3.29
C LEU A 11 17.72 37.48 2.37
N THR A 12 18.85 37.77 1.76
CA THR A 12 19.63 37.00 0.80
C THR A 12 20.62 36.05 1.48
N LEU A 13 21.01 35.02 0.71
CA LEU A 13 22.36 34.41 0.60
C LEU A 13 22.77 33.28 1.57
N ILE A 14 22.84 32.07 0.99
CA ILE A 14 24.02 31.21 0.77
C ILE A 14 25.00 31.05 1.94
N LEU A 15 25.20 29.80 2.39
CA LEU A 15 26.51 29.13 2.52
C LEU A 15 26.25 27.63 2.77
N SER A 16 26.44 26.72 1.80
CA SER A 16 27.71 26.14 1.31
C SER A 16 28.17 24.89 2.07
N ALA A 17 28.45 23.86 1.25
CA ALA A 17 29.54 22.88 1.36
C ALA A 17 29.32 21.59 2.18
N LEU A 18 29.23 20.46 1.44
CA LEU A 18 30.22 19.37 1.37
C LEU A 18 29.71 18.32 0.35
N HIS A 19 30.06 18.43 -0.94
CA HIS A 19 31.23 17.85 -1.62
C HIS A 19 31.07 16.38 -2.02
N LEU A 20 30.96 16.15 -3.33
CA LEU A 20 31.67 15.20 -4.20
C LEU A 20 31.12 15.51 -5.60
N GLY A 21 31.81 16.22 -6.50
CA GLY A 21 33.15 15.95 -6.98
C GLY A 21 33.05 15.17 -8.30
N CYS A 22 32.73 15.85 -9.41
CA CYS A 22 32.96 15.35 -10.76
C CYS A 22 33.46 16.53 -11.61
N GLY A 23 34.77 16.56 -11.81
CA GLY A 23 35.41 17.49 -12.73
C GLY A 23 35.18 17.07 -14.17
N ASP A 24 35.15 18.08 -15.04
CA ASP A 24 35.32 17.90 -16.47
C ASP A 24 36.73 17.33 -16.75
N ALA A 25 36.77 16.13 -17.32
CA ALA A 25 37.95 15.59 -17.98
C ALA A 25 37.49 14.81 -19.22
N GLU A 26 37.61 15.44 -20.39
CA GLU A 26 37.47 14.79 -21.69
C GLU A 26 38.70 13.90 -22.00
N GLY A 27 38.42 12.65 -22.45
CA GLY A 27 39.28 11.83 -23.32
C GLY A 27 39.64 10.42 -22.79
N PRO A 28 40.05 9.45 -23.64
CA PRO A 28 39.69 9.15 -25.04
C PRO A 28 38.98 7.77 -25.20
N THR A 29 38.37 7.57 -26.38
CA THR A 29 37.70 6.38 -26.93
C THR A 29 38.07 5.00 -26.35
N ALA A 30 37.07 4.31 -25.81
CA ALA A 30 37.01 2.85 -25.71
C ALA A 30 35.80 2.36 -26.54
N ASP A 31 36.01 1.27 -27.28
CA ASP A 31 35.07 0.62 -28.21
C ASP A 31 33.67 0.36 -27.62
N PRO A 32 32.63 0.24 -28.47
CA PRO A 32 31.33 -0.25 -28.03
C PRO A 32 31.43 -1.75 -27.75
N ASP A 33 31.72 -2.12 -26.51
CA ASP A 33 31.39 -3.44 -26.01
C ASP A 33 29.84 -3.53 -25.90
N PRO A 34 29.24 -4.69 -26.21
CA PRO A 34 27.80 -4.81 -26.40
C PRO A 34 27.09 -4.47 -25.10
N THR A 35 26.04 -3.67 -25.22
CA THR A 35 25.10 -3.35 -24.14
C THR A 35 24.79 -4.59 -23.32
N PRO A 36 24.82 -4.51 -21.98
CA PRO A 36 24.41 -5.61 -21.12
C PRO A 36 23.01 -6.04 -21.54
N ASP A 37 22.75 -7.34 -21.49
CA ASP A 37 21.41 -7.89 -21.43
C ASP A 37 20.62 -7.06 -20.40
N SER A 38 19.81 -6.13 -20.89
CA SER A 38 18.77 -5.48 -20.10
C SER A 38 17.78 -6.59 -19.81
N ASP A 39 17.99 -7.28 -18.68
CA ASP A 39 16.85 -7.83 -17.96
C ASP A 39 15.77 -6.75 -17.97
N PRO A 40 14.54 -7.06 -18.44
CA PRO A 40 13.49 -6.05 -18.47
C PRO A 40 13.34 -5.55 -17.05
N THR A 41 13.62 -4.26 -16.84
CA THR A 41 13.15 -3.56 -15.65
C THR A 41 11.66 -3.86 -15.56
N PRO A 42 11.15 -4.35 -14.42
CA PRO A 42 9.71 -4.53 -14.26
C PRO A 42 9.02 -3.24 -14.69
N ASP A 43 7.98 -3.36 -15.52
CA ASP A 43 7.18 -2.20 -15.89
C ASP A 43 6.61 -1.58 -14.60
N GLU A 44 6.63 -0.25 -14.50
CA GLU A 44 5.99 0.44 -13.37
C GLU A 44 4.49 0.10 -13.36
N PRO A 45 3.90 -0.22 -12.19
CA PRO A 45 2.51 -0.62 -12.12
C PRO A 45 1.60 0.53 -12.55
N THR A 46 0.56 0.20 -13.31
CA THR A 46 -0.47 1.15 -13.73
C THR A 46 -1.35 1.56 -12.55
N THR A 47 -2.04 2.70 -12.67
CA THR A 47 -3.02 3.14 -11.65
C THR A 47 -4.10 2.09 -11.39
N THR A 48 -4.52 1.35 -12.42
CA THR A 48 -5.51 0.27 -12.28
C THR A 48 -4.96 -0.93 -11.51
N GLU A 49 -3.71 -1.32 -11.77
CA GLU A 49 -3.03 -2.38 -11.01
C GLU A 49 -2.88 -1.97 -9.55
N LEU A 50 -2.41 -0.75 -9.29
CA LEU A 50 -2.29 -0.20 -7.93
C LEU A 50 -3.64 -0.10 -7.20
N LEU A 51 -4.73 0.24 -7.92
CA LEU A 51 -6.09 0.22 -7.34
C LEU A 51 -6.48 -1.20 -6.93
N ALA A 52 -6.35 -2.17 -7.84
CA ALA A 52 -6.70 -3.55 -7.55
C ALA A 52 -5.89 -4.09 -6.36
N GLU A 53 -4.60 -3.80 -6.31
CA GLU A 53 -3.69 -4.19 -5.23
C GLU A 53 -4.08 -3.54 -3.89
N ALA A 54 -4.28 -2.21 -3.87
CA ALA A 54 -4.69 -1.50 -2.67
C ALA A 54 -6.01 -2.06 -2.10
N PHE A 55 -7.00 -2.33 -2.94
CA PHE A 55 -8.27 -2.90 -2.49
C PHE A 55 -8.12 -4.35 -2.02
N THR A 56 -7.32 -5.18 -2.71
CA THR A 56 -6.99 -6.54 -2.24
C THR A 56 -6.35 -6.50 -0.86
N ASN A 57 -5.32 -5.66 -0.67
CA ASN A 57 -4.59 -5.55 0.59
C ASN A 57 -5.48 -5.05 1.73
N VAL A 58 -6.33 -4.04 1.49
CA VAL A 58 -7.32 -3.59 2.48
C VAL A 58 -8.24 -4.73 2.93
N GLN A 59 -8.76 -5.54 1.99
CA GLN A 59 -9.66 -6.63 2.33
C GLN A 59 -8.95 -7.77 3.08
N LEU A 60 -7.68 -8.03 2.75
CA LEU A 60 -6.92 -9.14 3.33
C LEU A 60 -6.22 -8.80 4.65
N THR A 61 -6.02 -7.52 4.96
CA THR A 61 -5.28 -7.04 6.14
C THR A 61 -5.78 -7.66 7.46
N TYR A 62 -7.09 -7.88 7.60
CA TYR A 62 -7.67 -8.42 8.83
C TYR A 62 -7.43 -9.93 9.03
N PHE A 63 -7.07 -10.67 7.98
CA PHE A 63 -6.96 -12.12 8.06
C PHE A 63 -5.69 -12.60 8.77
N ALA A 64 -4.66 -11.78 8.92
CA ALA A 64 -3.48 -12.14 9.71
C ALA A 64 -3.84 -12.37 11.19
N ASP A 65 -4.66 -11.47 11.78
CA ASP A 65 -5.21 -11.61 13.13
C ASP A 65 -6.13 -12.84 13.21
N THR A 66 -7.11 -12.92 12.30
CA THR A 66 -8.09 -14.01 12.29
C THR A 66 -7.44 -15.39 12.13
N THR A 67 -6.44 -15.53 11.25
CA THR A 67 -5.70 -16.78 11.08
C THR A 67 -4.98 -17.16 12.36
N TYR A 68 -4.28 -16.22 13.00
CA TYR A 68 -3.60 -16.47 14.27
C TYR A 68 -4.58 -16.86 15.39
N LEU A 69 -5.74 -16.19 15.47
CA LEU A 69 -6.81 -16.55 16.40
C LEU A 69 -7.35 -17.96 16.14
N CYS A 70 -7.60 -18.34 14.89
CA CYS A 70 -8.07 -19.68 14.56
C CYS A 70 -7.04 -20.77 14.91
N GLU A 71 -5.75 -20.51 14.68
CA GLU A 71 -4.67 -21.44 15.00
C GLU A 71 -4.45 -21.60 16.51
N CYS A 72 -4.53 -20.52 17.26
CA CYS A 72 -4.12 -20.49 18.66
C CYS A 72 -5.25 -20.45 19.69
N TYR A 73 -6.39 -19.85 19.34
CA TYR A 73 -7.53 -19.60 20.22
C TYR A 73 -8.86 -19.78 19.47
N PRO A 74 -9.12 -20.92 18.78
CA PRO A 74 -10.35 -21.12 18.02
C PRO A 74 -11.61 -20.98 18.88
N GLU A 75 -11.52 -21.22 20.19
CA GLU A 75 -12.61 -21.03 21.13
C GLU A 75 -13.09 -19.57 21.26
N ASP A 76 -12.20 -18.60 21.04
CA ASP A 76 -12.57 -17.17 21.05
C ASP A 76 -13.38 -16.79 19.81
N MET A 77 -13.21 -17.56 18.73
CA MET A 77 -13.95 -17.44 17.48
C MET A 77 -15.22 -18.30 17.47
N GLU A 78 -15.59 -18.86 18.63
CA GLU A 78 -16.74 -19.76 18.80
C GLU A 78 -16.66 -21.05 17.94
N ALA A 79 -15.45 -21.40 17.48
CA ALA A 79 -15.23 -22.58 16.65
C ALA A 79 -14.89 -23.82 17.49
N GLU A 80 -15.38 -24.99 17.06
CA GLU A 80 -15.14 -26.26 17.75
C GLU A 80 -13.70 -26.77 17.62
N SER A 81 -12.96 -26.28 16.63
CA SER A 81 -11.56 -26.64 16.37
C SER A 81 -10.88 -25.59 15.48
N THR A 82 -9.54 -25.62 15.46
CA THR A 82 -8.74 -24.84 14.49
C THR A 82 -9.18 -25.09 13.05
N ALA A 83 -9.43 -26.35 12.67
CA ALA A 83 -9.82 -26.69 11.30
C ALA A 83 -11.18 -26.07 10.93
N ALA A 84 -12.16 -26.15 11.83
CA ALA A 84 -13.47 -25.54 11.62
C ALA A 84 -13.38 -24.00 11.55
N CYS A 85 -12.57 -23.40 12.45
CA CYS A 85 -12.35 -21.96 12.43
C CYS A 85 -11.72 -21.50 11.11
N LEU A 86 -10.67 -22.20 10.66
CA LEU A 86 -10.00 -21.88 9.41
C LEU A 86 -10.93 -22.10 8.21
N GLU A 87 -11.73 -23.16 8.14
CA GLU A 87 -12.69 -23.36 7.05
C GLU A 87 -13.68 -22.19 6.93
N GLU A 88 -14.20 -21.69 8.05
CA GLU A 88 -15.14 -20.58 8.06
C GLU A 88 -14.49 -19.21 7.81
N ASN A 89 -13.20 -19.06 8.12
CA ASN A 89 -12.49 -17.77 8.09
C ASN A 89 -11.29 -17.75 7.14
N THR A 90 -11.18 -18.70 6.22
CA THR A 90 -10.09 -18.72 5.24
C THR A 90 -10.23 -17.50 4.33
N PRO A 91 -9.18 -16.66 4.17
CA PRO A 91 -9.22 -15.58 3.21
C PRO A 91 -9.37 -16.12 1.78
N PRO A 92 -9.97 -15.36 0.86
CA PRO A 92 -9.82 -15.67 -0.56
C PRO A 92 -8.34 -15.62 -0.96
N ASP A 93 -8.01 -16.32 -2.04
CA ASP A 93 -6.68 -16.25 -2.64
C ASP A 93 -6.41 -14.81 -3.12
N ALA A 94 -5.24 -14.27 -2.77
CA ALA A 94 -4.90 -12.88 -3.06
C ALA A 94 -4.80 -12.60 -4.56
N ASP A 95 -4.23 -13.52 -5.32
CA ASP A 95 -4.09 -13.39 -6.78
C ASP A 95 -5.45 -13.49 -7.46
N GLU A 96 -6.33 -14.39 -6.99
CA GLU A 96 -7.70 -14.50 -7.48
C GLU A 96 -8.53 -13.25 -7.19
N LEU A 97 -8.42 -12.70 -5.97
CA LEU A 97 -9.13 -11.49 -5.58
C LEU A 97 -8.62 -10.27 -6.37
N TYR A 98 -7.30 -10.12 -6.47
CA TYR A 98 -6.64 -9.09 -7.27
C TYR A 98 -7.08 -9.15 -8.73
N GLY A 99 -7.00 -10.34 -9.36
CA GLY A 99 -7.42 -10.55 -10.73
C GLY A 99 -8.90 -10.21 -10.93
N CYS A 100 -9.76 -10.58 -9.98
CA CYS A 100 -11.17 -10.23 -10.03
C CYS A 100 -11.38 -8.70 -9.97
N PHE A 101 -10.72 -7.99 -9.07
CA PHE A 101 -10.82 -6.52 -9.01
C PHE A 101 -10.29 -5.85 -10.26
N LEU A 102 -9.20 -6.34 -10.82
CA LEU A 102 -8.62 -5.84 -12.06
C LEU A 102 -9.60 -5.98 -13.24
N ASP A 103 -10.29 -7.12 -13.32
CA ASP A 103 -11.37 -7.32 -14.29
C ASP A 103 -12.54 -6.33 -14.09
N GLN A 104 -12.94 -6.07 -12.83
CA GLN A 104 -13.99 -5.07 -12.55
C GLN A 104 -13.57 -3.64 -12.91
N LEU A 105 -12.28 -3.32 -12.78
CA LEU A 105 -11.73 -2.00 -13.06
C LEU A 105 -11.47 -1.76 -14.55
N THR A 106 -11.55 -2.78 -15.41
CA THR A 106 -11.25 -2.65 -16.84
C THR A 106 -12.13 -1.61 -17.56
N ASP A 107 -13.39 -1.48 -17.15
CA ASP A 107 -14.33 -0.49 -17.69
C ASP A 107 -14.50 0.74 -16.76
N HIS A 108 -13.75 0.81 -15.66
CA HIS A 108 -13.78 1.93 -14.73
C HIS A 108 -13.01 3.12 -15.31
N PRO A 109 -13.47 4.37 -15.10
CA PRO A 109 -12.70 5.54 -15.47
C PRO A 109 -11.29 5.49 -14.89
N GLU A 110 -10.28 5.81 -15.70
CA GLU A 110 -8.89 5.84 -15.26
C GLU A 110 -8.67 6.97 -14.24
N GLY A 111 -7.98 6.66 -13.16
CA GLY A 111 -7.54 7.66 -12.18
C GLY A 111 -6.50 8.60 -12.77
N ASP A 112 -6.50 9.86 -12.35
CA ASP A 112 -5.47 10.80 -12.76
C ASP A 112 -4.14 10.58 -12.02
N GLN A 113 -3.14 11.40 -12.32
CA GLN A 113 -1.82 11.30 -11.67
C GLN A 113 -1.90 11.48 -10.15
N ALA A 114 -2.84 12.28 -9.63
CA ALA A 114 -2.96 12.47 -8.18
C ALA A 114 -3.50 11.20 -7.50
N VAL A 115 -4.38 10.46 -8.18
CA VAL A 115 -4.81 9.13 -7.73
C VAL A 115 -3.63 8.15 -7.78
N HIS A 116 -2.86 8.15 -8.86
CA HIS A 116 -1.67 7.29 -8.98
C HIS A 116 -0.66 7.55 -7.84
N ASP A 117 -0.26 8.80 -7.64
CA ASP A 117 0.71 9.19 -6.60
C ASP A 117 0.21 8.87 -5.18
N PHE A 118 -1.11 8.94 -4.97
CA PHE A 118 -1.73 8.53 -3.71
C PHE A 118 -1.63 7.00 -3.52
N LEU A 119 -1.93 6.22 -4.56
CA LEU A 119 -1.89 4.76 -4.48
C LEU A 119 -0.48 4.21 -4.30
N VAL A 120 0.55 4.82 -4.89
CA VAL A 120 1.95 4.46 -4.63
C VAL A 120 2.28 4.58 -3.13
N GLN A 121 1.78 5.62 -2.45
CA GLN A 121 2.00 5.78 -1.01
C GLN A 121 1.20 4.77 -0.17
N VAL A 122 0.01 4.39 -0.64
CA VAL A 122 -0.80 3.34 -0.02
C VAL A 122 -0.14 1.97 -0.19
N ASP A 123 0.43 1.69 -1.35
CA ASP A 123 1.18 0.48 -1.64
C ASP A 123 2.41 0.33 -0.72
N GLU A 124 3.23 1.37 -0.64
CA GLU A 124 4.37 1.40 0.29
C GLU A 124 3.96 1.21 1.76
N LEU A 125 2.74 1.63 2.15
CA LEU A 125 2.19 1.42 3.47
C LEU A 125 1.84 -0.05 3.72
N PHE A 126 1.22 -0.71 2.75
CA PHE A 126 0.91 -2.14 2.84
C PHE A 126 2.18 -3.01 2.84
N ASP A 127 3.20 -2.65 2.06
CA ASP A 127 4.52 -3.28 2.12
C ASP A 127 5.12 -3.22 3.53
N ARG A 128 5.02 -2.06 4.20
CA ARG A 128 5.49 -1.91 5.58
C ARG A 128 4.65 -2.72 6.57
N HIS A 129 3.33 -2.77 6.37
CA HIS A 129 2.44 -3.60 7.19
C HIS A 129 2.83 -5.08 7.10
N ASP A 130 3.00 -5.59 5.88
CA ASP A 130 3.30 -7.00 5.65
C ASP A 130 4.69 -7.38 6.15
N ALA A 131 5.67 -6.49 5.99
CA ALA A 131 6.97 -6.64 6.60
C ALA A 131 6.90 -6.66 8.14
N CYS A 132 6.02 -5.84 8.75
CA CYS A 132 5.80 -5.82 10.20
C CYS A 132 5.22 -7.14 10.68
N VAL A 133 4.14 -7.63 10.05
CA VAL A 133 3.48 -8.89 10.41
C VAL A 133 4.43 -10.07 10.20
N SER A 134 5.14 -10.11 9.07
CA SER A 134 6.08 -11.20 8.73
C SER A 134 7.29 -11.27 9.67
N ALA A 135 7.64 -10.18 10.35
CA ALA A 135 8.72 -10.14 11.32
C ALA A 135 8.34 -10.72 12.70
N ILE A 136 7.04 -10.97 12.94
CA ILE A 136 6.55 -11.51 14.20
C ILE A 136 6.72 -13.03 14.22
N ASP A 137 7.36 -13.55 15.27
CA ASP A 137 7.49 -14.99 15.49
C ASP A 137 6.16 -15.56 16.00
N THR A 138 5.41 -16.20 15.10
CA THR A 138 4.12 -16.85 15.38
C THR A 138 4.26 -18.32 15.79
N SER A 139 5.47 -18.83 16.05
CA SER A 139 5.71 -20.24 16.39
C SER A 139 5.12 -20.71 17.72
N SER A 140 4.53 -19.79 18.50
CA SER A 140 3.85 -20.09 19.76
C SER A 140 2.57 -19.30 19.91
N CYS A 141 1.63 -19.83 20.69
CA CYS A 141 0.37 -19.17 21.00
C CYS A 141 0.51 -18.27 22.22
N SER A 142 0.49 -16.95 21.99
CA SER A 142 0.51 -15.93 23.02
C SER A 142 -0.37 -14.74 22.66
N ARG A 143 -1.05 -14.17 23.66
CA ARG A 143 -1.81 -12.93 23.49
C ARG A 143 -0.91 -11.72 23.20
N ASP A 144 0.36 -11.78 23.59
CA ASP A 144 1.32 -10.73 23.26
C ASP A 144 1.71 -10.75 21.77
N ILE A 145 1.73 -11.93 21.15
CA ILE A 145 1.95 -12.08 19.70
C ILE A 145 0.74 -11.55 18.94
N LEU A 146 -0.47 -11.94 19.36
CA LEU A 146 -1.71 -11.39 18.82
C LEU A 146 -1.74 -9.85 18.90
N ALA A 147 -1.42 -9.29 20.07
CA ALA A 147 -1.35 -7.83 20.26
C ALA A 147 -0.29 -7.18 19.36
N SER A 148 0.80 -7.87 19.04
CA SER A 148 1.83 -7.37 18.12
C SER A 148 1.32 -7.33 16.68
N ILE A 149 0.61 -8.37 16.22
CA ILE A 149 -0.03 -8.40 14.90
C ILE A 149 -1.04 -7.25 14.79
N GLN A 150 -1.91 -7.10 15.79
CA GLN A 150 -2.89 -6.01 15.87
C GLN A 150 -2.23 -4.63 15.90
N SER A 151 -1.05 -4.51 16.52
CA SER A 151 -0.28 -3.27 16.54
C SER A 151 0.25 -2.89 15.14
N CYS A 152 0.66 -3.87 14.32
CA CYS A 152 1.03 -3.61 12.92
C CYS A 152 -0.17 -3.04 12.15
N GLY A 153 -1.34 -3.68 12.27
CA GLY A 153 -2.58 -3.20 11.63
C GLY A 153 -3.04 -1.83 12.15
N THR A 154 -2.91 -1.57 13.45
CA THR A 154 -3.25 -0.25 14.05
C THR A 154 -2.34 0.85 13.49
N THR A 155 -1.03 0.58 13.39
CA THR A 155 -0.06 1.54 12.84
C THR A 155 -0.36 1.84 11.37
N ALA A 156 -0.60 0.79 10.57
CA ALA A 156 -0.98 0.95 9.16
C ALA A 156 -2.28 1.76 9.01
N GLY A 157 -3.28 1.51 9.87
CA GLY A 157 -4.53 2.28 9.89
C GLY A 157 -4.34 3.75 10.26
N GLU A 158 -3.48 4.05 11.23
CA GLU A 158 -3.12 5.43 11.60
C GLU A 158 -2.40 6.17 10.45
N GLU A 159 -1.46 5.49 9.79
CA GLU A 159 -0.74 6.04 8.63
C GLU A 159 -1.68 6.27 7.43
N LEU A 160 -2.60 5.34 7.16
CA LEU A 160 -3.57 5.47 6.08
C LEU A 160 -4.54 6.63 6.36
N ASN A 161 -4.99 6.79 7.60
CA ASN A 161 -5.79 7.95 7.99
C ASN A 161 -5.03 9.27 7.81
N ALA A 162 -3.74 9.32 8.15
CA ALA A 162 -2.91 10.50 7.93
C ALA A 162 -2.72 10.82 6.44
N LEU A 163 -2.58 9.79 5.58
CA LEU A 163 -2.58 9.95 4.12
C LEU A 163 -3.91 10.54 3.65
N ASN A 164 -5.04 9.96 4.08
CA ASN A 164 -6.38 10.43 3.73
C ASN A 164 -6.65 11.88 4.16
N ASP A 165 -6.18 12.29 5.35
CA ASP A 165 -6.33 13.66 5.87
C ASP A 165 -5.62 14.72 5.01
N THR A 166 -4.62 14.30 4.23
CA THR A 166 -3.84 15.19 3.35
C THR A 166 -4.17 15.02 1.87
N ALA A 167 -4.96 14.01 1.52
CA ALA A 167 -5.34 13.71 0.15
C ALA A 167 -6.30 14.79 -0.41
N PRO A 168 -6.21 15.12 -1.71
CA PRO A 168 -7.21 15.95 -2.36
C PRO A 168 -8.61 15.31 -2.30
N GLU A 169 -9.66 16.12 -2.10
CA GLU A 169 -11.05 15.65 -2.04
C GLU A 169 -11.46 14.85 -3.29
N ALA A 170 -10.92 15.20 -4.46
CA ALA A 170 -11.15 14.48 -5.70
C ALA A 170 -10.57 13.05 -5.69
N VAL A 171 -9.41 12.85 -5.05
CA VAL A 171 -8.81 11.52 -4.87
C VAL A 171 -9.68 10.70 -3.92
N LEU A 172 -10.08 11.26 -2.78
CA LEU A 172 -10.96 10.58 -1.82
C LEU A 172 -12.29 10.18 -2.45
N THR A 173 -12.93 11.09 -3.19
CA THR A 173 -14.19 10.82 -3.90
C THR A 173 -14.01 9.70 -4.92
N TYR A 174 -12.91 9.71 -5.69
CA TYR A 174 -12.61 8.65 -6.64
C TYR A 174 -12.41 7.30 -5.95
N MET A 175 -11.67 7.27 -4.83
CA MET A 175 -11.44 6.04 -4.05
C MET A 175 -12.74 5.51 -3.45
N ASP A 176 -13.59 6.38 -2.93
CA ASP A 176 -14.90 6.01 -2.37
C ASP A 176 -15.82 5.43 -3.45
N ASP A 177 -15.97 6.11 -4.60
CA ASP A 177 -16.78 5.65 -5.73
C ASP A 177 -16.29 4.28 -6.26
N THR A 178 -14.97 4.13 -6.39
CA THR A 178 -14.33 2.88 -6.83
C THR A 178 -14.57 1.77 -5.80
N GLY A 179 -14.41 2.08 -4.51
CA GLY A 179 -14.62 1.13 -3.42
C GLY A 179 -16.06 0.65 -3.31
N GLU A 180 -17.04 1.54 -3.46
CA GLU A 180 -18.46 1.18 -3.51
C GLU A 180 -18.76 0.23 -4.67
N MET A 181 -18.20 0.51 -5.86
CA MET A 181 -18.33 -0.36 -7.03
C MET A 181 -17.74 -1.75 -6.76
N LEU A 182 -16.51 -1.83 -6.24
CA LEU A 182 -15.82 -3.09 -5.98
C LEU A 182 -16.51 -3.90 -4.87
N PHE A 183 -17.02 -3.24 -3.82
CA PHE A 183 -17.79 -3.90 -2.77
C PHE A 183 -19.12 -4.49 -3.26
N ALA A 184 -19.75 -3.84 -4.24
CA ALA A 184 -20.95 -4.32 -4.89
C ALA A 184 -20.68 -5.35 -6.02
N SER A 185 -19.42 -5.62 -6.34
CA SER A 185 -19.03 -6.50 -7.44
C SER A 185 -19.22 -7.99 -7.12
N SER A 186 -19.11 -8.82 -8.14
CA SER A 186 -19.11 -10.28 -7.98
C SER A 186 -17.88 -10.82 -7.23
N CYS A 187 -16.80 -10.03 -7.09
CA CYS A 187 -15.59 -10.44 -6.37
C CYS A 187 -15.87 -10.71 -4.89
N ARG A 188 -16.92 -10.09 -4.33
CA ARG A 188 -17.41 -10.39 -2.99
C ARG A 188 -17.75 -11.87 -2.78
N ASN A 189 -18.13 -12.59 -3.83
CA ASN A 189 -18.45 -14.02 -3.73
C ASN A 189 -17.21 -14.87 -3.37
N LEU A 190 -16.00 -14.37 -3.58
CA LEU A 190 -14.76 -15.04 -3.19
C LEU A 190 -14.61 -15.15 -1.66
N PHE A 191 -15.29 -14.29 -0.90
CA PHE A 191 -15.30 -14.33 0.56
C PHE A 191 -16.39 -15.25 1.14
N SER A 192 -17.21 -15.87 0.29
CA SER A 192 -18.29 -16.76 0.73
C SER A 192 -17.81 -18.22 0.62
N ASN A 193 -17.30 -18.76 1.73
CA ASN A 193 -17.12 -20.21 1.90
C ASN A 193 -18.46 -20.91 2.16
#